data_AF-A0A0A1CIE8-F1
#
_entry.id   AF-A0A0A1CIE8-F1
#
_cell.length_a   1.000
_cell.length_b   1.000
_cell.length_c   1.000
_cell.angle_alpha   90.00
_cell.angle_beta   90.00
_cell.angle_gamma   90.00
#
_symmetry.space_group_name_H-M   'P 1'
#
loop_
_entity.id
_entity.type
_entity.pdbx_description
1 polymer ?
#
loop_
_entity_poly.entity_id
_entity_poly.type
_entity_poly.pdbx_seq_one_letter_code
_entity_poly.pdbx_strand_id
1 'polypeptide(L)'
;ALASSHFTTENVRLYVKRVFISDDFDGELYLSFIKGVVDLNDFPLNVSHEILHESCIVRIMRKRLVRKVFDMILGLSMSENKD
;
A
#
# COMPACT_ATOMS: atom_id res chain seq x y z
N ALA A 1 -24.06 -6.69 20.42
CA ALA A 1 -22.87 -5.90 20.08
C ALA A 1 -22.31 -6.45 18.78
N LEU A 2 -22.67 -5.82 17.65
CA LEU A 2 -22.11 -6.15 16.35
C LEU A 2 -20.64 -5.73 16.42
N ALA A 3 -19.74 -6.71 16.54
CA ALA A 3 -18.32 -6.45 16.38
C ALA A 3 -18.16 -5.75 15.04
N SER A 4 -17.64 -4.52 15.07
CA SER A 4 -17.24 -3.76 13.91
C SER A 4 -16.26 -4.61 13.12
N SER A 5 -16.77 -5.41 12.19
CA SER A 5 -15.96 -6.16 11.24
C SER A 5 -15.29 -5.12 10.35
N HIS A 6 -14.13 -4.63 10.79
CA HIS A 6 -13.20 -3.98 9.89
C HIS A 6 -12.94 -5.02 8.79
N PHE A 7 -13.41 -4.74 7.58
CA PHE A 7 -13.06 -5.50 6.40
C PHE A 7 -11.58 -5.21 6.14
N THR A 8 -10.70 -5.85 6.92
CA THR A 8 -9.26 -5.77 6.73
C THR A 8 -8.94 -6.53 5.45
N THR A 9 -8.62 -5.79 4.40
CA THR A 9 -8.27 -6.36 3.11
C THR A 9 -6.80 -6.79 3.14
N GLU A 10 -6.55 -8.06 3.47
CA GLU A 10 -5.21 -8.69 3.50
C GLU A 10 -4.59 -8.92 2.11
N ASN A 11 -4.89 -8.06 1.14
CA ASN A 11 -4.55 -8.30 -0.26
C ASN A 11 -3.15 -7.77 -0.63
N VAL A 12 -2.60 -6.82 0.13
CA VAL A 12 -1.29 -6.22 -0.12
C VAL A 12 -0.36 -6.42 1.08
N ARG A 13 0.83 -6.96 0.84
CA ARG A 13 1.85 -7.15 1.90
C ARG A 13 2.99 -6.15 1.75
N LEU A 14 3.30 -5.43 2.81
CA LEU A 14 4.40 -4.47 2.87
C LEU A 14 5.67 -5.10 3.45
N TYR A 15 6.77 -4.89 2.74
CA TYR A 15 8.11 -5.28 3.15
C TYR A 15 9.04 -4.07 3.06
N VAL A 16 10.01 -4.01 3.98
CA VAL A 16 11.15 -3.08 3.92
C VAL A 16 12.41 -3.90 4.02
N LYS A 17 13.30 -3.80 3.03
CA LYS A 17 14.53 -4.60 2.95
C LYS A 17 14.25 -6.09 3.15
N ARG A 18 13.18 -6.61 2.53
CA ARG A 18 12.69 -8.00 2.65
C ARG A 18 12.19 -8.42 4.03
N VAL A 19 12.04 -7.50 4.99
CA VAL A 19 11.42 -7.76 6.29
C VAL A 19 9.95 -7.39 6.21
N PHE A 20 9.06 -8.31 6.61
CA PHE A 20 7.62 -8.05 6.65
C PHE A 20 7.32 -6.95 7.67
N ILE A 21 6.53 -5.96 7.25
CA ILE A 21 6.10 -4.85 8.09
C ILE A 21 4.62 -5.05 8.45
N SER A 22 3.74 -4.98 7.46
CA SER A 22 2.30 -5.03 7.68
C SER A 22 1.55 -5.44 6.42
N ASP A 23 0.44 -6.14 6.59
CA ASP A 23 -0.60 -6.40 5.59
C ASP A 23 -1.93 -5.72 5.94
N ASP A 24 -1.98 -5.04 7.09
CA ASP A 24 -3.12 -4.28 7.55
C ASP A 24 -3.08 -2.87 6.94
N PHE A 25 -3.47 -2.81 5.66
CA PHE A 25 -3.78 -1.56 5.01
C PHE A 25 -5.23 -1.21 5.32
N ASP A 26 -5.44 -0.59 6.49
CA ASP A 26 -6.72 0.02 6.84
C ASP A 26 -7.03 1.09 5.79
N GLY A 27 -7.87 0.74 4.82
CA GLY A 27 -7.87 1.38 3.51
C GLY A 27 -9.22 1.24 2.82
N GLU A 28 -9.71 2.35 2.29
CA GLU A 28 -11.00 2.44 1.64
C GLU A 28 -11.23 1.29 0.63
N LEU A 29 -12.42 0.69 0.69
CA LEU A 29 -12.85 -0.49 -0.08
C LEU A 29 -12.52 -0.47 -1.58
N TYR A 30 -12.21 0.69 -2.18
CA TYR A 30 -12.02 0.86 -3.62
C TYR A 30 -10.73 0.23 -4.19
N LEU A 31 -9.70 -0.11 -3.39
CA LEU A 31 -8.54 -0.87 -3.88
C LEU A 31 -8.49 -2.32 -3.38
N SER A 32 -9.56 -2.78 -2.73
CA SER A 32 -9.63 -4.12 -2.13
C SER A 32 -9.42 -5.26 -3.14
N PHE A 33 -9.65 -5.04 -4.44
CA PHE A 33 -9.44 -6.04 -5.48
C PHE A 33 -7.96 -6.27 -5.83
N ILE A 34 -7.05 -5.40 -5.38
CA ILE A 34 -5.64 -5.43 -5.76
C ILE A 34 -4.88 -6.35 -4.83
N LYS A 35 -4.29 -7.41 -5.41
CA LYS A 35 -3.38 -8.32 -4.70
C LYS A 35 -1.94 -8.07 -5.10
N GLY A 36 -1.03 -7.98 -4.12
CA GLY A 36 0.37 -7.75 -4.43
C GLY A 36 1.32 -7.70 -3.24
N VAL A 37 2.61 -7.60 -3.58
CA VAL A 37 3.71 -7.45 -2.62
C VAL A 37 4.44 -6.14 -2.92
N VAL A 38 4.76 -5.40 -1.87
CA VAL A 38 5.47 -4.11 -1.95
C VAL A 38 6.74 -4.23 -1.14
N ASP A 39 7.91 -4.20 -1.79
CA ASP A 39 9.22 -4.23 -1.11
C ASP A 39 9.96 -2.90 -1.30
N LEU A 40 10.37 -2.31 -0.18
CA LEU A 40 11.04 -1.02 -0.13
C LEU A 40 12.53 -1.20 0.19
N ASN A 41 13.37 -1.00 -0.81
CA ASN A 41 14.83 -1.15 -0.66
C ASN A 41 15.48 0.06 0.06
N ASP A 42 15.02 1.28 -0.23
CA ASP A 42 15.63 2.53 0.24
C ASP A 42 14.66 3.38 1.07
N PHE A 43 14.17 2.82 2.18
CA PHE A 43 13.56 3.66 3.21
C PHE A 43 14.68 4.32 4.03
N PRO A 44 14.75 5.66 4.12
CA PRO A 44 15.78 6.32 4.87
C PRO A 44 15.57 5.98 6.35
N LEU A 45 16.43 5.11 6.89
CA LEU A 45 16.49 4.81 8.32
C LEU A 45 16.87 6.04 9.16
N ASN A 46 17.25 7.13 8.49
CA ASN A 46 17.80 8.35 9.06
C ASN A 46 16.73 9.35 9.52
N VAL A 47 15.47 8.92 9.68
CA VAL A 47 14.47 9.75 10.34
C VAL A 47 14.58 9.56 11.85
N SER A 48 15.63 10.19 12.38
CA SER A 48 15.97 10.50 13.78
C SER A 48 14.91 10.13 14.81
N HIS A 49 15.11 9.02 15.52
CA HIS A 49 14.66 8.70 16.89
C HIS A 49 13.18 8.89 17.30
N GLU A 50 12.29 9.41 16.45
CA GLU A 50 10.86 9.66 16.75
C GLU A 50 9.91 8.90 15.81
N ILE A 51 10.34 8.50 14.60
CA ILE A 51 9.45 7.88 13.58
C ILE A 51 9.52 6.35 13.60
N LEU A 52 9.57 5.78 14.80
CA LEU A 52 9.35 4.34 15.03
C LEU A 52 7.87 3.96 15.07
N HIS A 53 6.96 4.88 14.73
CA HIS A 53 5.57 4.52 14.51
C HIS A 53 5.39 4.00 13.09
N GLU A 54 5.32 2.67 12.99
CA GLU A 54 4.87 1.88 11.85
C GLU A 54 3.74 2.56 11.03
N SER A 55 2.82 3.24 11.74
CA SER A 55 1.71 4.00 11.16
C SER A 55 2.12 5.11 10.16
N CYS A 56 3.27 5.78 10.35
CA CYS A 56 3.70 6.83 9.43
C CYS A 56 4.18 6.26 8.09
N ILE A 57 4.95 5.16 8.13
CA ILE A 57 5.45 4.45 6.96
C ILE A 57 4.27 3.88 6.17
N VAL A 58 3.37 3.16 6.84
CA VAL A 58 2.16 2.59 6.24
C VAL A 58 1.33 3.69 5.55
N ARG A 59 1.16 4.86 6.19
CA ARG A 59 0.43 5.99 5.59
C ARG A 59 1.10 6.57 4.33
N ILE A 60 2.42 6.73 4.32
CA ILE A 60 3.14 7.21 3.11
C ILE A 60 3.03 6.17 1.99
N MET A 61 3.17 4.90 2.32
CA MET A 61 3.12 3.81 1.34
C MET A 61 1.74 3.66 0.75
N ARG A 62 0.68 3.80 1.55
CA ARG A 62 -0.69 3.84 1.06
C ARG A 62 -0.88 4.91 -0.02
N LYS A 63 -0.41 6.15 0.21
CA LYS A 63 -0.50 7.21 -0.81
C LYS A 63 0.25 6.88 -2.10
N ARG A 64 1.43 6.26 -1.99
CA ARG A 64 2.23 5.86 -3.15
C ARG A 64 1.56 4.73 -3.93
N LEU A 65 0.99 3.74 -3.25
CA LEU A 65 0.29 2.62 -3.85
C LEU A 65 -0.94 3.09 -4.62
N VAL A 66 -1.79 3.91 -3.99
CA VAL A 66 -2.98 4.49 -4.63
C VAL A 66 -2.60 5.19 -5.93
N ARG A 67 -1.58 6.06 -5.89
CA ARG A 67 -1.10 6.76 -7.09
C ARG A 67 -0.59 5.81 -8.17
N LYS A 68 0.22 4.82 -7.79
CA LYS A 68 0.81 3.86 -8.73
C LYS A 68 -0.26 3.02 -9.44
N VAL A 69 -1.32 2.64 -8.72
CA VAL A 69 -2.46 1.93 -9.28
C VAL A 69 -3.20 2.80 -10.29
N PHE A 70 -3.54 4.04 -9.95
CA PHE A 70 -4.20 4.94 -10.89
C PHE A 70 -3.35 5.23 -12.13
N ASP A 71 -2.04 5.44 -11.95
CA ASP A 71 -1.10 5.61 -13.07
C ASP A 71 -1.09 4.38 -13.98
N MET A 72 -1.16 3.16 -13.40
CA MET A 72 -1.24 1.91 -14.16
C MET A 72 -2.57 1.79 -14.92
N ILE A 73 -3.71 2.03 -14.26
CA ILE A 73 -5.03 1.99 -14.89
C ILE A 73 -5.11 3.00 -16.05
N LEU A 74 -4.60 4.22 -15.83
CA LEU A 74 -4.53 5.23 -16.88
C LEU A 74 -3.64 4.76 -18.05
N GLY A 75 -2.46 4.20 -17.75
CA GLY A 75 -1.58 3.62 -18.76
C GLY A 75 -2.28 2.53 -19.59
N LEU A 76 -3.03 1.64 -18.94
CA LEU A 76 -3.82 0.60 -19.61
C LEU A 76 -4.91 1.20 -20.50
N SER A 77 -5.69 2.16 -19.99
CA SER A 77 -6.76 2.83 -20.75
C SER A 77 -6.26 3.57 -21.99
N MET A 78 -5.03 4.08 -21.94
CA MET A 78 -4.40 4.75 -23.08
C MET A 78 -3.80 3.76 -24.08
N SER A 79 -3.41 2.57 -23.62
CA SER A 79 -2.87 1.50 -24.47
C SER A 79 -3.95 0.71 -25.23
N GLU A 80 -5.19 0.67 -24.73
CA GLU A 80 -6.32 0.00 -25.40
C GLU A 80 -6.86 0.75 -26.63
N ASN A 81 -6.39 1.97 -26.92
CA ASN A 81 -6.80 2.75 -28.10
C ASN A 81 -5.85 2.61 -29.30
N LYS A 82 -5.08 1.51 -29.36
CA LYS A 82 -4.03 1.31 -30.39
C LYS A 82 -4.29 0.17 -31.37
N ASP A 83 -5.48 -0.43 -31.32
CA ASP A 83 -5.96 -1.41 -32.29
C ASP A 83 -7.17 -0.88 -33.08
#